data_AF-A0A5Q4EKH7-F1
#
_entry.id   AF-A0A5Q4EKH7-F1
#
_cell.length_a   1.000
_cell.length_b   1.000
_cell.length_c   1.000
_cell.angle_alpha   90.00
_cell.angle_beta   90.00
_cell.angle_gamma   90.00
#
_symmetry.space_group_name_H-M   'P 1'
#
loop_
_entity.id
_entity.type
_entity.pdbx_description
1 polymer ?
#
loop_
_entity_poly.entity_id
_entity_poly.type
_entity_poly.pdbx_seq_one_letter_code
_entity_poly.pdbx_strand_id
1 'polypeptide(L)'
;MLPTSNSSNKLLTTLINASVGTFRQYQITFWSQLVLGSLYSFGFFDSRIAGFILGFVMPVMWVTLTYRYVFIKARQNVRLPFPDWMQKNPGNTLVIVIDTIFLALIWSMVLSGLYSATWVKVMFTIVFPILTLSMLRNLLIYPFAEKNDDENPPE
;
A
#
# COMPACT_ATOMS: atom_id res chain seq x y z
N MET A 1 13.70 -1.41 28.15
CA MET A 1 12.78 -2.55 27.92
C MET A 1 11.55 -2.03 27.18
N LEU A 2 11.40 -2.38 25.90
CA LEU A 2 10.24 -1.99 25.09
C LEU A 2 9.09 -3.00 25.31
N PRO A 3 7.87 -2.55 25.65
CA PRO A 3 6.78 -3.46 25.97
C PRO A 3 6.13 -4.03 24.69
N THR A 4 6.07 -5.36 24.60
CA THR A 4 4.99 -6.17 23.99
C THR A 4 4.28 -5.64 22.71
N SER A 5 5.01 -5.33 21.62
CA SER A 5 4.40 -5.09 20.28
C SER A 5 5.14 -5.74 19.09
N ASN A 6 6.07 -6.66 19.36
CA ASN A 6 7.09 -7.05 18.39
C ASN A 6 6.60 -7.96 17.23
N SER A 7 5.48 -8.68 17.36
CA SER A 7 5.03 -9.62 16.31
C SER A 7 4.33 -8.93 15.13
N SER A 8 3.44 -7.96 15.41
CA SER A 8 2.67 -7.26 14.38
C SER A 8 3.57 -6.39 13.49
N ASN A 9 4.52 -5.67 14.10
CA ASN A 9 5.53 -4.90 13.37
C ASN A 9 6.46 -5.80 12.54
N LYS A 10 6.77 -7.01 13.03
CA LYS A 10 7.58 -7.99 12.29
C LYS A 10 6.84 -8.55 11.07
N LEU A 11 5.55 -8.85 11.20
CA LEU A 11 4.73 -9.29 10.07
C LEU A 11 4.61 -8.20 9.00
N LEU A 12 4.31 -6.97 9.42
CA LEU A 12 4.19 -5.84 8.51
C LEU A 12 5.49 -5.57 7.74
N THR A 13 6.63 -5.50 8.45
CA THR A 13 7.94 -5.33 7.81
C THR A 13 8.31 -6.50 6.92
N THR A 14 7.96 -7.74 7.28
CA THR A 14 8.15 -8.91 6.41
C THR A 14 7.34 -8.80 5.12
N LEU A 15 6.07 -8.39 5.20
CA LEU A 15 5.21 -8.20 4.03
C LEU A 15 5.68 -7.07 3.12
N ILE A 16 6.12 -5.95 3.70
CA ILE A 16 6.71 -4.84 2.94
C ILE A 16 7.99 -5.29 2.25
N ASN A 17 8.88 -6.00 2.96
CA ASN A 17 10.11 -6.51 2.39
C ASN A 17 9.85 -7.55 1.29
N ALA A 18 8.87 -8.43 1.45
CA ALA A 18 8.46 -9.38 0.42
C ALA A 18 7.92 -8.68 -0.83
N SER A 19 7.18 -7.58 -0.66
CA SER A 19 6.56 -6.85 -1.76
C SER A 19 7.55 -5.94 -2.49
N VAL A 20 8.32 -5.15 -1.74
CA VAL A 20 9.13 -4.04 -2.27
C VAL A 20 10.49 -3.89 -1.59
N GLY A 21 10.98 -4.87 -0.83
CA GLY A 21 12.23 -4.75 -0.07
C GLY A 21 13.47 -4.60 -0.96
N THR A 22 13.58 -5.44 -1.99
CA THR A 22 14.64 -5.37 -3.00
C THR A 22 14.12 -4.89 -4.36
N PHE A 23 15.01 -4.39 -5.22
CA PHE A 23 14.65 -4.01 -6.59
C PHE A 23 14.06 -5.18 -7.37
N ARG A 24 14.61 -6.40 -7.20
CA ARG A 24 14.11 -7.61 -7.85
C ARG A 24 12.71 -7.99 -7.37
N GLN A 25 12.43 -7.94 -6.06
CA GLN A 25 11.10 -8.21 -5.50
C GLN A 25 10.07 -7.19 -6.01
N TYR A 26 10.44 -5.91 -6.02
CA TYR A 26 9.59 -4.87 -6.59
C TYR A 26 9.26 -5.15 -8.06
N GLN A 27 10.26 -5.47 -8.90
CA GLN A 27 10.03 -5.82 -10.31
C GLN A 27 9.11 -7.02 -10.47
N ILE A 28 9.33 -8.09 -9.71
CA ILE A 28 8.48 -9.30 -9.78
C ILE A 28 7.04 -8.94 -9.41
N THR A 29 6.82 -8.22 -8.29
CA THR A 29 5.48 -7.84 -7.84
C THR A 29 4.80 -6.89 -8.84
N PHE A 30 5.54 -5.91 -9.37
CA PHE A 30 5.08 -4.97 -10.38
C PHE A 30 4.63 -5.69 -11.66
N TRP A 31 5.50 -6.53 -12.24
CA TRP A 31 5.19 -7.24 -13.48
C TRP A 31 4.10 -8.29 -13.29
N SER A 32 4.07 -8.97 -12.15
CA SER A 32 3.00 -9.91 -11.81
C SER A 32 1.65 -9.20 -11.75
N GLN A 33 1.58 -8.05 -11.10
CA GLN A 33 0.34 -7.25 -11.05
C GLN A 33 -0.07 -6.75 -12.44
N LEU A 34 0.88 -6.28 -13.23
CA LEU A 34 0.62 -5.77 -14.58
C LEU A 34 0.09 -6.89 -15.49
N VAL A 35 0.73 -8.06 -15.48
CA VAL A 35 0.32 -9.21 -16.29
C VAL A 35 -1.02 -9.76 -15.81
N LEU A 36 -1.17 -10.06 -14.52
CA LEU A 36 -2.42 -10.61 -13.96
C LEU A 36 -3.59 -9.63 -14.09
N GLY A 37 -3.35 -8.34 -13.83
CA GLY A 37 -4.34 -7.30 -13.98
C GLY A 37 -4.78 -7.10 -15.43
N SER A 38 -3.86 -7.25 -16.40
CA SER A 38 -4.19 -7.18 -17.83
C SER A 38 -5.02 -8.39 -18.25
N LEU A 39 -4.58 -9.59 -17.87
CA LEU A 39 -5.28 -10.83 -18.18
C LEU A 39 -6.72 -10.81 -17.63
N TYR A 40 -6.92 -10.31 -16.41
CA TYR A 40 -8.26 -10.15 -15.85
C TYR A 40 -9.07 -9.05 -16.56
N SER A 41 -8.48 -7.87 -16.75
CA SER A 41 -9.20 -6.72 -17.32
C SER A 41 -9.72 -6.97 -18.74
N PHE A 42 -8.94 -7.64 -19.57
CA PHE A 42 -9.30 -7.96 -20.95
C PHE A 42 -10.12 -9.27 -21.09
N GLY A 43 -10.47 -9.93 -19.98
CA GLY A 43 -11.35 -11.09 -20.00
C GLY A 43 -10.69 -12.41 -20.41
N PHE A 44 -9.35 -12.53 -20.30
CA PHE A 44 -8.67 -13.80 -20.53
C PHE A 44 -8.95 -14.84 -19.43
N PHE A 45 -9.37 -14.40 -18.24
CA PHE A 45 -9.86 -15.26 -17.16
C PHE A 45 -11.13 -14.70 -16.54
N ASP A 46 -12.25 -15.40 -16.68
CA ASP A 46 -13.56 -15.00 -16.16
C ASP A 46 -13.82 -15.57 -14.76
N SER A 47 -12.86 -15.38 -13.86
CA SER A 47 -13.00 -15.79 -12.46
C SER A 47 -13.32 -14.59 -11.58
N ARG A 48 -14.54 -14.55 -11.04
CA ARG A 48 -14.96 -13.55 -10.04
C ARG A 48 -14.03 -13.53 -8.83
N ILE A 49 -13.50 -14.70 -8.44
CA ILE A 49 -12.57 -14.85 -7.32
C ILE A 49 -11.22 -14.21 -7.67
N ALA A 50 -10.67 -14.47 -8.86
CA ALA A 50 -9.43 -13.84 -9.30
C ALA A 50 -9.59 -12.31 -9.36
N GLY A 51 -10.73 -11.84 -9.86
CA GLY A 51 -11.10 -10.43 -9.83
C GLY A 51 -11.12 -9.86 -8.43
N PHE A 52 -11.81 -10.51 -7.50
CA PHE A 52 -11.84 -10.09 -6.10
C PHE A 52 -10.44 -9.98 -5.47
N ILE A 53 -9.56 -10.94 -5.73
CA ILE A 53 -8.19 -10.90 -5.19
C ILE A 53 -7.40 -9.74 -5.81
N LEU A 54 -7.42 -9.60 -7.13
CA LEU A 54 -6.61 -8.62 -7.86
C LEU A 54 -7.11 -7.19 -7.73
N GLY A 55 -8.42 -6.99 -7.75
CA GLY A 55 -9.07 -5.68 -7.76
C GLY A 55 -9.54 -5.18 -6.40
N PHE A 56 -9.50 -6.03 -5.36
CA PHE A 56 -9.85 -5.61 -4.00
C PHE A 56 -8.80 -6.02 -2.96
N VAL A 57 -8.55 -7.32 -2.77
CA VAL A 57 -7.69 -7.80 -1.65
C VAL A 57 -6.27 -7.25 -1.74
N MET A 58 -5.62 -7.35 -2.90
CA MET A 58 -4.28 -6.84 -3.14
C MET A 58 -4.18 -5.31 -2.95
N PRO A 59 -5.04 -4.50 -3.58
CA PRO A 59 -5.06 -3.06 -3.33
C PRO A 59 -5.25 -2.70 -1.86
N VAL A 60 -6.20 -3.32 -1.16
CA VAL A 60 -6.45 -3.06 0.27
C VAL A 60 -5.23 -3.41 1.12
N MET A 61 -4.56 -4.52 0.80
CA MET A 61 -3.31 -4.89 1.46
C MET A 61 -2.24 -3.80 1.26
N TRP A 62 -2.01 -3.33 0.04
CA TRP A 62 -0.99 -2.32 -0.25
C TRP A 62 -1.31 -0.95 0.33
N VAL A 63 -2.58 -0.53 0.30
CA VAL A 63 -3.06 0.68 0.98
C VAL A 63 -2.76 0.59 2.48
N THR A 64 -3.13 -0.53 3.11
CA THR A 64 -2.91 -0.75 4.54
C THR A 64 -1.42 -0.73 4.88
N LEU A 65 -0.58 -1.43 4.12
CA LEU A 65 0.87 -1.43 4.31
C LEU A 65 1.45 -0.03 4.15
N THR A 66 1.01 0.73 3.16
CA THR A 66 1.46 2.11 2.89
C THR A 66 1.15 3.03 4.06
N TYR A 67 -0.12 3.10 4.49
CA TYR A 67 -0.51 3.98 5.61
C TYR A 67 0.15 3.60 6.93
N ARG A 68 0.27 2.29 7.21
CA ARG A 68 0.97 1.81 8.42
C ARG A 68 2.47 2.12 8.38
N TYR A 69 3.09 2.02 7.21
CA TYR A 69 4.50 2.37 7.06
C TYR A 69 4.74 3.88 7.15
N VAL A 70 3.84 4.69 6.59
CA VAL A 70 3.82 6.16 6.80
C VAL A 70 3.77 6.49 8.30
N PHE A 71 2.93 5.80 9.08
CA PHE A 71 2.87 6.00 10.53
C PHE A 71 4.19 5.71 11.24
N ILE A 72 4.84 4.59 10.89
CA ILE A 72 6.14 4.24 11.46
C ILE A 72 7.18 5.31 11.12
N LYS A 73 7.22 5.77 9.86
CA LYS A 73 8.14 6.83 9.42
C LYS A 73 7.85 8.18 10.06
N ALA A 74 6.59 8.55 10.24
CA ALA A 74 6.17 9.77 10.94
C ALA A 74 6.59 9.80 12.41
N ARG A 75 6.66 8.64 13.07
CA ARG A 75 7.22 8.55 14.43
C ARG A 75 8.73 8.70 14.48
N GLN A 76 9.42 8.26 13.43
CA GLN A 76 10.89 8.32 13.36
C GLN A 76 11.39 9.70 12.91
N ASN A 77 10.60 10.45 12.13
CA ASN A 77 11.01 11.73 11.57
C ASN A 77 9.88 12.77 11.57
N VAL A 78 10.11 13.88 12.26
CA VAL A 78 9.12 14.96 12.49
C VAL A 78 8.92 15.86 11.26
N ARG A 79 9.85 15.85 10.29
CA ARG A 79 9.81 16.70 9.07
C ARG A 79 9.64 15.89 7.79
N LEU A 80 8.56 15.13 7.68
CA LEU A 80 8.22 14.48 6.42
C LEU A 80 7.55 15.48 5.49
N PRO A 81 7.84 15.48 4.17
CA PRO A 81 7.12 16.30 3.18
C PRO A 81 5.73 15.72 2.90
N PHE A 82 5.04 15.23 3.93
CA PHE A 82 3.65 14.82 3.84
C PHE A 82 2.75 16.04 3.98
N PRO A 83 1.59 16.06 3.32
CA PRO A 83 0.64 17.15 3.51
C PRO A 83 0.16 17.22 4.97
N ASP A 84 -0.17 18.42 5.45
CA ASP A 84 -0.42 18.72 6.87
C ASP A 84 -1.45 17.81 7.54
N TRP A 85 -2.47 17.38 6.78
CA TRP A 85 -3.51 16.47 7.27
C TRP A 85 -2.96 15.09 7.63
N MET A 86 -1.93 14.62 6.91
CA MET A 86 -1.27 13.34 7.15
C MET A 86 -0.21 13.44 8.26
N GLN A 87 0.37 14.63 8.48
CA GLN A 87 1.28 14.88 9.61
C GLN A 87 0.53 14.96 10.95
N LYS A 88 -0.69 15.50 10.97
CA LYS A 88 -1.50 15.63 12.20
C LYS A 88 -1.98 14.29 12.77
N ASN A 89 -2.30 13.32 11.90
CA ASN A 89 -2.73 11.97 12.29
C ASN A 89 -2.17 10.93 11.31
N PRO A 90 -0.85 10.65 11.35
CA PRO A 90 -0.23 9.73 10.42
C PRO A 90 -0.82 8.32 10.61
N GLY A 91 -1.14 7.65 9.51
CA GLY A 91 -1.75 6.31 9.53
C GLY A 91 -3.08 6.20 10.29
N ASN A 92 -3.90 7.26 10.28
CA ASN A 92 -5.24 7.23 10.84
C ASN A 92 -6.01 6.02 10.31
N THR A 93 -6.42 5.13 11.22
CA THR A 93 -7.15 3.90 10.87
C THR A 93 -8.47 4.21 10.18
N LEU A 94 -9.09 5.36 10.51
CA LEU A 94 -10.34 5.80 9.89
C LEU A 94 -10.16 6.07 8.38
N VAL A 95 -9.02 6.63 7.96
CA VAL A 95 -8.73 6.87 6.54
C VAL A 95 -8.58 5.54 5.79
N ILE A 96 -7.85 4.58 6.37
CA ILE A 96 -7.70 3.22 5.79
C ILE A 96 -9.07 2.55 5.63
N VAL A 97 -9.94 2.66 6.65
CA VAL A 97 -11.29 2.09 6.63
C VAL A 97 -12.14 2.75 5.54
N ILE A 98 -12.14 4.07 5.44
CA ILE A 98 -12.86 4.80 4.40
C ILE A 98 -12.37 4.37 3.00
N ASP A 99 -11.07 4.38 2.76
CA ASP A 99 -10.48 3.96 1.47
C ASP A 99 -10.89 2.52 1.15
N THR A 100 -10.88 1.62 2.14
CA THR A 100 -11.31 0.22 1.98
C THR A 100 -12.79 0.11 1.62
N ILE A 101 -13.66 0.90 2.25
CA ILE A 101 -15.10 0.93 1.93
C ILE A 101 -15.32 1.45 0.51
N PHE A 102 -14.62 2.52 0.11
CA PHE A 102 -14.70 3.04 -1.26
C PHE A 102 -14.24 2.00 -2.29
N LEU A 103 -13.10 1.34 -2.04
CA LEU A 103 -12.61 0.23 -2.86
C LEU A 103 -13.62 -0.91 -2.94
N ALA A 104 -14.24 -1.29 -1.82
CA ALA A 104 -15.24 -2.36 -1.76
C ALA A 104 -16.49 -2.01 -2.57
N LEU A 105 -16.99 -0.77 -2.44
CA LEU A 105 -18.17 -0.30 -3.18
C LEU A 105 -17.93 -0.29 -4.68
N ILE A 106 -16.80 0.29 -5.12
CA ILE A 106 -16.46 0.36 -6.54
C ILE A 106 -16.25 -1.06 -7.09
N TRP A 107 -15.52 -1.92 -6.38
CA TRP A 107 -15.29 -3.28 -6.84
C TRP A 107 -16.56 -4.14 -6.85
N SER A 108 -17.48 -3.93 -5.90
CA SER A 108 -18.79 -4.58 -5.89
C SER A 108 -19.61 -4.18 -7.12
N MET A 109 -19.54 -2.92 -7.56
CA MET A 109 -20.19 -2.47 -8.79
C MET A 109 -19.57 -3.08 -10.06
N VAL A 110 -18.26 -3.35 -10.05
CA VAL A 110 -17.56 -4.06 -11.14
C VAL A 110 -17.97 -5.53 -11.19
N LEU A 111 -18.01 -6.22 -10.03
CA LEU A 111 -18.35 -7.64 -9.96
C LEU A 111 -19.84 -7.94 -10.21
N SER A 112 -20.74 -7.01 -9.89
CA SER A 112 -22.17 -7.14 -10.17
C SER A 112 -22.50 -7.02 -11.67
N GLY A 113 -21.52 -6.65 -12.50
CA GLY A 113 -21.73 -6.44 -13.93
C GLY A 113 -22.47 -5.15 -14.27
N LEU A 114 -22.77 -4.30 -13.28
CA LEU A 114 -23.37 -2.98 -13.48
C LEU A 114 -22.47 -2.06 -14.33
N TYR A 115 -21.15 -2.25 -14.24
CA TYR A 115 -20.16 -1.56 -15.06
C TYR A 115 -19.41 -2.57 -15.95
N SER A 116 -19.75 -2.60 -17.24
CA SER A 116 -19.00 -3.35 -18.28
C SER A 116 -17.73 -2.64 -18.73
N ALA A 117 -17.45 -1.47 -18.18
CA ALA A 117 -16.35 -0.61 -18.58
C ALA A 117 -14.99 -1.26 -18.27
N THR A 118 -14.33 -1.80 -19.29
CA THR A 118 -12.98 -2.37 -19.23
C THR A 118 -11.97 -1.41 -18.61
N TRP A 119 -12.12 -0.09 -18.85
CA TRP A 119 -11.23 0.92 -18.27
C TRP A 119 -11.31 0.98 -16.74
N VAL A 120 -12.48 0.71 -16.13
CA VAL A 120 -12.62 0.66 -14.67
C VAL A 120 -11.88 -0.56 -14.13
N LYS A 121 -11.99 -1.72 -14.78
CA LYS A 121 -11.23 -2.92 -14.41
C LYS A 121 -9.73 -2.63 -14.45
N VAL A 122 -9.24 -2.04 -15.55
CA VAL A 122 -7.83 -1.63 -15.70
C VAL A 122 -7.38 -0.69 -14.58
N MET A 123 -8.20 0.31 -14.23
CA MET A 123 -7.86 1.25 -13.16
C MET A 123 -7.66 0.56 -11.81
N PHE A 124 -8.54 -0.38 -11.46
CA PHE A 124 -8.52 -1.03 -10.14
C PHE A 124 -7.63 -2.28 -10.06
N THR A 125 -7.36 -2.97 -11.17
CA THR A 125 -6.47 -4.14 -11.18
C THR A 125 -5.06 -3.83 -11.65
N ILE A 126 -4.80 -2.68 -12.27
CA ILE A 126 -3.46 -2.33 -12.77
C ILE A 126 -3.03 -1.00 -12.18
N VAL A 127 -3.72 0.10 -12.50
CA VAL A 127 -3.21 1.46 -12.22
C VAL A 127 -3.10 1.73 -10.72
N PHE A 128 -4.19 1.56 -9.98
CA PHE A 128 -4.21 1.82 -8.54
C PHE A 128 -3.28 0.88 -7.76
N PRO A 129 -3.27 -0.44 -8.03
CA PRO A 129 -2.30 -1.36 -7.44
C PRO A 129 -0.84 -0.95 -7.73
N ILE A 130 -0.49 -0.64 -8.98
CA ILE A 130 0.88 -0.24 -9.33
C ILE A 130 1.28 1.08 -8.66
N LEU A 131 0.36 2.05 -8.59
CA LEU A 131 0.60 3.34 -7.97
C LEU A 131 0.87 3.18 -6.46
N THR A 132 0.05 2.40 -5.77
CA THR A 132 0.23 2.11 -4.34
C THR A 132 1.51 1.32 -4.07
N LEU A 133 1.85 0.33 -4.91
CA LEU A 133 3.13 -0.39 -4.84
C LEU A 133 4.32 0.56 -5.03
N SER A 134 4.24 1.48 -5.99
CA SER A 134 5.29 2.46 -6.27
C SER A 134 5.45 3.45 -5.12
N MET A 135 4.34 3.92 -4.53
CA MET A 135 4.37 4.75 -3.32
C MET A 135 5.03 4.03 -2.15
N LEU A 136 4.69 2.75 -1.92
CA LEU A 136 5.30 1.94 -0.87
C LEU A 136 6.82 1.76 -1.10
N ARG A 137 7.25 1.51 -2.34
CA ARG A 137 8.67 1.41 -2.70
C ARG A 137 9.39 2.74 -2.51
N ASN A 138 8.79 3.86 -2.91
CA ASN A 138 9.35 5.19 -2.72
C ASN A 138 9.49 5.51 -1.23
N LEU A 139 8.48 5.20 -0.41
CA LEU A 139 8.57 5.36 1.04
C LEU A 139 9.66 4.50 1.67
N LEU A 140 9.94 3.33 1.11
CA LEU A 140 10.99 2.45 1.63
C LEU A 140 12.39 2.96 1.30
N ILE A 141 12.62 3.47 0.09
CA ILE A 141 13.94 3.95 -0.36
C ILE A 141 14.23 5.37 0.15
N TYR A 142 13.20 6.18 0.39
CA TYR A 142 13.40 7.59 0.71
C TYR A 142 14.38 7.75 1.88
N PRO A 143 15.52 8.44 1.68
CA PRO A 143 16.52 8.62 2.71
C PRO A 143 15.94 9.60 3.72
N PHE A 144 15.34 9.07 4.77
CA PHE A 144 14.99 9.90 5.91
C PHE A 144 16.27 10.10 6.71
N ALA A 145 16.71 11.36 6.84
CA ALA A 145 17.78 11.70 7.77
C ALA A 145 17.38 11.10 9.12
N GLU A 146 18.15 10.14 9.64
CA GLU A 146 17.97 9.72 11.02
C GLU A 146 18.19 10.97 11.87
N LYS A 147 17.27 11.21 12.80
CA LYS A 147 17.53 12.18 13.86
C LYS A 147 18.79 11.67 14.55
N ASN A 148 19.93 12.31 14.31
CA ASN A 148 21.10 12.09 15.15
C ASN A 148 20.64 12.44 16.56
N ASP A 149 20.52 11.43 17.41
CA ASP A 149 20.41 11.58 18.85
C ASP A 149 21.79 12.04 19.39
N ASP A 150 22.36 13.09 18.80
CA ASP A 150 23.49 13.84 19.37
C ASP A 150 22.91 14.81 20.41
N GLU A 151 22.34 14.23 21.47
CA GLU A 151 22.43 14.83 22.79
C GLU A 151 23.89 14.74 23.23
N ASN A 152 24.53 15.91 23.35
CA ASN A 152 25.08 16.35 24.62
C ASN A 152 25.26 17.86 24.57
N PRO A 153 24.48 18.67 25.33
CA PRO A 153 24.91 20.03 25.61
C PRO A 153 26.21 19.95 26.43
N PRO A 154 27.26 20.72 26.07
CA PRO A 154 28.45 20.78 26.90
C PRO A 154 28.08 21.34 28.28
N GLU A 155 28.62 20.68 29.31
CA GLU A 155 28.56 21.07 30.73
C GLU A 155 28.94 22.55 30.97
#